data_AF-A0A7W0QCB3-F1
#
_entry.id   AF-A0A7W0QCB3-F1
#
_cell.length_a   1.000
_cell.length_b   1.000
_cell.length_c   1.000
_cell.angle_alpha   90.00
_cell.angle_beta   90.00
_cell.angle_gamma   90.00
#
_symmetry.space_group_name_H-M   'P 1'
#
loop_
_entity.id
_entity.type
_entity.pdbx_description
1 polymer ?
#
loop_
_entity_poly.entity_id
_entity_poly.type
_entity_poly.pdbx_seq_one_letter_code
_entity_poly.pdbx_strand_id
1 'polypeptide(L)'
;MRVSKLLLSSLTTLAFSGCTDVDLGETQGAAKASDGAGAPTTAGIQPTAFPNNFVAHDDDQICYDLSVLGGWDYNAEMKGFKVDPPVTTSNAAGTFTISQPFLGFDLADDVEILAVIVKGGPSYNLYTYQGLGITDDTGLHSPLYNRKLPAISHYNVCYQPKPPTTGTEGCTPGYWRNHADRWAGALSTDGYNATFDITSTATAALSLGAAIWAQGGDEMALARHATAGLLNSFGGVANTADGDTVTYPYTTAQVTALVKSAVDTVDDLETVGDERAAAITAAKNTLAAANELGCPLGGTKALKVTF
;
A
#
# COMPACT_ATOMS: atom_id res chain seq x y z
N MET A 1 56.76 26.72 -35.59
CA MET A 1 57.02 27.28 -34.25
C MET A 1 56.22 26.45 -33.25
N ARG A 2 56.95 25.66 -32.44
CA ARG A 2 56.61 24.95 -31.19
C ARG A 2 55.31 24.11 -31.04
N VAL A 3 55.56 22.80 -30.99
CA VAL A 3 54.84 21.73 -30.28
C VAL A 3 54.69 22.05 -28.78
N SER A 4 53.53 21.74 -28.16
CA SER A 4 53.33 21.42 -26.72
C SER A 4 51.83 21.50 -26.36
N LYS A 5 51.23 20.75 -25.44
CA LYS A 5 51.57 19.53 -24.68
C LYS A 5 50.29 19.21 -23.87
N LEU A 6 49.94 17.93 -23.79
CA LEU A 6 48.94 17.36 -22.88
C LEU A 6 49.16 17.83 -21.42
N LEU A 7 48.08 18.11 -20.70
CA LEU A 7 48.03 18.01 -19.24
C LEU A 7 46.71 17.33 -18.83
N LEU A 8 46.83 16.05 -18.49
CA LEU A 8 45.86 15.24 -17.74
C LEU A 8 45.84 15.78 -16.30
N SER A 9 44.67 16.16 -15.78
CA SER A 9 44.48 16.41 -14.34
C SER A 9 43.94 15.14 -13.66
N SER A 10 44.77 14.64 -12.76
CA SER A 10 44.54 13.62 -11.73
C SER A 10 43.12 13.60 -11.16
N LEU A 11 42.41 12.47 -11.31
CA LEU A 11 41.27 12.09 -10.48
C LEU A 11 41.80 11.42 -9.21
N THR A 12 41.61 12.06 -8.06
CA THR A 12 42.01 11.52 -6.76
C THR A 12 40.87 10.65 -6.22
N THR A 13 41.08 9.34 -6.20
CA THR A 13 40.19 8.37 -5.57
C THR A 13 40.20 8.55 -4.05
N LEU A 14 39.12 9.05 -3.47
CA LEU A 14 38.86 8.94 -2.04
C LEU A 14 38.39 7.51 -1.74
N ALA A 15 39.23 6.75 -1.04
CA ALA A 15 38.85 5.48 -0.44
C ALA A 15 37.97 5.76 0.79
N PHE A 16 36.70 5.38 0.72
CA PHE A 16 35.87 5.19 1.92
C PHE A 16 36.28 3.87 2.56
N SER A 17 36.85 3.97 3.75
CA SER A 17 37.17 2.85 4.64
C SER A 17 36.08 2.77 5.71
N GLY A 18 35.48 1.58 5.86
CA GLY A 18 34.76 1.21 7.08
C GLY A 18 33.24 1.28 7.01
N CYS A 19 32.61 0.35 6.28
CA CYS A 19 31.42 -0.33 6.78
C CYS A 19 31.73 -1.83 6.69
N THR A 20 31.89 -2.45 7.86
CA THR A 20 32.03 -3.89 7.97
C THR A 20 30.74 -4.55 7.50
N ASP A 21 30.89 -5.47 6.56
CA ASP A 21 29.86 -6.40 6.09
C ASP A 21 29.05 -6.96 7.27
N VAL A 22 27.74 -6.80 7.20
CA VAL A 22 26.82 -7.68 7.94
C VAL A 22 26.98 -9.05 7.31
N ASP A 23 27.70 -9.92 8.00
CA ASP A 23 27.84 -11.33 7.67
C ASP A 23 26.46 -12.00 7.68
N LEU A 24 25.85 -12.15 6.50
CA LEU A 24 24.68 -13.00 6.26
C LEU A 24 25.10 -14.48 6.13
N GLY A 25 26.08 -14.90 6.91
CA GLY A 25 26.66 -16.22 6.90
C GLY A 25 25.95 -17.18 7.84
N GLU A 26 24.89 -17.84 7.35
CA GLU A 26 24.78 -19.29 7.57
C GLU A 26 23.94 -19.90 6.43
N THR A 27 24.58 -20.72 5.61
CA THR A 27 23.92 -21.55 4.59
C THR A 27 23.01 -22.55 5.29
N GLN A 28 21.76 -22.16 5.55
CA GLN A 28 20.72 -23.10 5.94
C GLN A 28 20.57 -24.15 4.84
N GLY A 29 20.60 -25.42 5.22
CA GLY A 29 20.45 -26.55 4.30
C GLY A 29 19.23 -26.34 3.42
N ALA A 30 19.35 -26.65 2.12
CA ALA A 30 18.36 -26.37 1.08
C ALA A 30 16.94 -26.78 1.52
N ALA A 31 16.18 -25.82 2.04
CA ALA A 31 14.76 -26.00 2.29
C ALA A 31 14.09 -26.27 0.94
N LYS A 32 13.24 -27.30 0.87
CA LYS A 32 12.40 -27.49 -0.32
C LYS A 32 11.59 -26.22 -0.52
N ALA A 33 11.70 -25.63 -1.71
CA ALA A 33 10.96 -24.44 -2.11
C ALA A 33 9.45 -24.65 -1.89
N SER A 34 8.76 -23.62 -1.39
CA SER A 34 7.29 -23.58 -1.32
C SER A 34 6.69 -23.64 -2.71
N ASP A 35 5.47 -24.17 -2.84
CA ASP A 35 4.73 -24.23 -4.12
C ASP A 35 4.05 -22.88 -4.48
N GLY A 36 4.58 -21.77 -3.96
CA GLY A 36 4.03 -20.42 -4.14
C GLY A 36 3.25 -19.89 -2.93
N ALA A 37 2.92 -18.60 -2.99
CA ALA A 37 2.25 -17.86 -1.91
C ALA A 37 0.81 -18.31 -1.67
N GLY A 38 0.14 -18.83 -2.71
CA GLY A 38 -1.26 -19.20 -2.68
C GLY A 38 -2.19 -18.03 -3.03
N ALA A 39 -3.47 -18.17 -2.69
CA ALA A 39 -4.52 -17.21 -3.06
C ALA A 39 -4.44 -15.93 -2.19
N PRO A 40 -5.04 -14.82 -2.65
CA PRO A 40 -5.19 -13.62 -1.85
C PRO A 40 -6.22 -13.82 -0.74
N THR A 41 -6.23 -12.87 0.20
CA THR A 41 -7.25 -12.80 1.24
C THR A 41 -8.62 -12.38 0.70
N THR A 42 -9.64 -12.39 1.55
CA THR A 42 -10.99 -11.92 1.20
C THR A 42 -11.00 -10.42 0.86
N ALA A 43 -10.13 -9.64 1.49
CA ALA A 43 -9.92 -8.23 1.13
C ALA A 43 -9.07 -8.04 -0.14
N GLY A 44 -8.66 -9.13 -0.81
CA GLY A 44 -7.90 -9.09 -2.06
C GLY A 44 -6.40 -8.87 -1.86
N ILE A 45 -5.86 -9.08 -0.65
CA ILE A 45 -4.44 -8.87 -0.37
C ILE A 45 -3.65 -10.11 -0.79
N GLN A 46 -2.81 -9.96 -1.81
CA GLN A 46 -1.94 -11.04 -2.28
C GLN A 46 -0.71 -11.19 -1.36
N PRO A 47 -0.47 -12.39 -0.80
CA PRO A 47 0.72 -12.61 0.01
C PRO A 47 2.00 -12.68 -0.83
N THR A 48 3.11 -12.25 -0.24
CA THR A 48 4.45 -12.56 -0.72
C THR A 48 5.02 -13.75 0.04
N ALA A 49 5.41 -14.82 -0.66
CA ALA A 49 6.00 -16.00 -0.04
C ALA A 49 7.50 -15.84 0.20
N PHE A 50 7.94 -16.20 1.40
CA PHE A 50 9.34 -16.24 1.78
C PHE A 50 9.74 -17.65 2.25
N PRO A 51 10.91 -18.15 1.84
CA PRO A 51 11.43 -19.42 2.32
C PRO A 51 11.85 -19.31 3.80
N ASN A 52 12.07 -20.47 4.42
CA ASN A 52 12.63 -20.62 5.77
C ASN A 52 11.72 -20.06 6.89
N ASN A 53 12.28 -20.00 8.10
CA ASN A 53 11.59 -19.47 9.27
C ASN A 53 11.79 -17.95 9.35
N PHE A 54 10.71 -17.23 9.67
CA PHE A 54 10.84 -15.85 10.10
C PHE A 54 11.43 -15.85 11.51
N VAL A 55 12.57 -15.20 11.68
CA VAL A 55 13.27 -15.13 12.96
C VAL A 55 13.02 -13.75 13.54
N ALA A 56 11.92 -13.59 14.29
CA ALA A 56 11.74 -12.44 15.15
C ALA A 56 12.46 -12.66 16.47
N HIS A 57 13.19 -11.63 16.92
CA HIS A 57 13.95 -11.70 18.17
C HIS A 57 13.08 -11.43 19.40
N ASP A 58 12.06 -10.58 19.29
CA ASP A 58 11.03 -10.28 20.31
C ASP A 58 9.84 -9.53 19.68
N ASP A 59 8.81 -9.23 20.46
CA ASP A 59 7.57 -8.57 20.02
C ASP A 59 7.80 -7.12 19.52
N ASP A 60 8.75 -6.40 20.08
CA ASP A 60 9.07 -5.02 19.67
C ASP A 60 9.84 -4.99 18.34
N GLN A 61 10.67 -6.01 18.11
CA GLN A 61 11.48 -6.18 16.91
C GLN A 61 10.67 -6.67 15.70
N ILE A 62 9.53 -7.34 15.90
CA ILE A 62 8.65 -7.83 14.83
C ILE A 62 8.33 -6.72 13.82
N CYS A 63 7.99 -5.52 14.30
CA CYS A 63 7.62 -4.42 13.41
C CYS A 63 8.80 -3.88 12.61
N TYR A 64 10.00 -3.84 13.19
CA TYR A 64 11.20 -3.43 12.46
C TYR A 64 11.57 -4.46 11.39
N ASP A 65 11.55 -5.75 11.73
CA ASP A 65 11.89 -6.81 10.78
C ASP A 65 10.87 -6.83 9.62
N LEU A 66 9.60 -6.63 9.94
CA LEU A 66 8.53 -6.48 8.94
C LEU A 66 8.67 -5.21 8.11
N SER A 67 9.17 -4.11 8.68
CA SER A 67 9.38 -2.87 7.93
C SER A 67 10.49 -3.00 6.90
N VAL A 68 11.56 -3.72 7.24
CA VAL A 68 12.63 -4.05 6.31
C VAL A 68 12.12 -4.96 5.20
N LEU A 69 11.30 -5.97 5.52
CA LEU A 69 10.72 -6.87 4.51
C LEU A 69 9.68 -6.20 3.62
N GLY A 70 8.83 -5.34 4.20
CA GLY A 70 7.77 -4.61 3.50
C GLY A 70 8.25 -3.36 2.76
N GLY A 71 9.49 -2.91 3.02
CA GLY A 71 10.08 -1.73 2.38
C GLY A 71 9.52 -0.41 2.89
N TRP A 72 9.16 -0.31 4.18
CA TRP A 72 8.63 0.92 4.79
C TRP A 72 9.41 1.36 6.02
N ASP A 73 9.25 2.63 6.40
CA ASP A 73 9.94 3.22 7.55
C ASP A 73 9.32 2.74 8.87
N TYR A 74 10.16 2.22 9.75
CA TYR A 74 9.78 1.89 11.12
C TYR A 74 9.55 3.18 11.94
N ASN A 75 8.54 3.17 12.82
CA ASN A 75 8.32 4.22 13.81
C ASN A 75 8.11 3.64 15.22
N ALA A 76 8.32 4.48 16.24
CA ALA A 76 8.25 4.04 17.64
C ALA A 76 6.82 3.73 18.14
N GLU A 77 5.79 4.16 17.41
CA GLU A 77 4.39 3.90 17.74
C GLU A 77 3.96 2.50 17.27
N MET A 78 4.66 1.92 16.30
CA MET A 78 4.45 0.53 15.87
C MET A 78 4.62 -0.44 17.04
N LYS A 79 3.75 -1.45 17.08
CA LYS A 79 3.73 -2.52 18.07
C LYS A 79 3.57 -3.85 17.36
N GLY A 80 4.39 -4.81 17.75
CA GLY A 80 4.31 -6.17 17.24
C GLY A 80 3.81 -7.14 18.30
N PHE A 81 3.30 -8.28 17.86
CA PHE A 81 3.15 -9.45 18.74
C PHE A 81 3.21 -10.75 17.95
N LYS A 82 3.67 -11.81 18.61
CA LYS A 82 3.67 -13.18 18.11
C LYS A 82 2.66 -14.06 18.85
N VAL A 83 2.00 -14.96 18.13
CA VAL A 83 1.12 -15.98 18.72
C VAL A 83 1.60 -17.38 18.35
N ASP A 84 2.14 -18.09 19.34
CA ASP A 84 2.74 -19.43 19.23
C ASP A 84 2.54 -20.20 20.55
N PRO A 85 1.72 -21.27 20.59
CA PRO A 85 0.99 -21.89 19.47
C PRO A 85 -0.16 -21.01 18.94
N PRO A 86 -0.66 -21.26 17.71
CA PRO A 86 -1.67 -20.41 17.10
C PRO A 86 -3.03 -20.66 17.73
N VAL A 87 -3.59 -19.61 18.31
CA VAL A 87 -4.92 -19.58 18.93
C VAL A 87 -5.64 -18.29 18.55
N THR A 88 -6.97 -18.32 18.65
CA THR A 88 -7.77 -17.09 18.61
C THR A 88 -7.40 -16.22 19.81
N THR A 89 -7.08 -14.96 19.57
CA THR A 89 -6.69 -14.00 20.61
C THR A 89 -7.35 -12.65 20.40
N SER A 90 -7.54 -11.90 21.48
CA SER A 90 -7.99 -10.51 21.43
C SER A 90 -7.09 -9.66 22.32
N ASN A 91 -6.65 -8.53 21.81
CA ASN A 91 -5.80 -7.57 22.53
C ASN A 91 -6.16 -6.13 22.13
N ALA A 92 -5.28 -5.17 22.42
CA ALA A 92 -5.50 -3.76 22.05
C ALA A 92 -5.57 -3.53 20.53
N ALA A 93 -4.96 -4.39 19.71
CA ALA A 93 -5.02 -4.29 18.25
C ALA A 93 -6.39 -4.71 17.68
N GLY A 94 -7.08 -5.63 18.35
CA GLY A 94 -8.33 -6.23 17.88
C GLY A 94 -8.41 -7.72 18.20
N THR A 95 -9.24 -8.43 17.43
CA THR A 95 -9.43 -9.88 17.53
C THR A 95 -8.82 -10.58 16.32
N PHE A 96 -7.99 -11.59 16.57
CA PHE A 96 -7.37 -12.44 15.56
C PHE A 96 -7.95 -13.84 15.71
N THR A 97 -8.66 -14.32 14.69
CA THR A 97 -9.42 -15.58 14.72
C THR A 97 -8.70 -16.66 13.93
N ILE A 98 -8.44 -17.79 14.58
CA ILE A 98 -7.90 -18.99 13.93
C ILE A 98 -9.02 -19.94 13.55
N SER A 99 -9.19 -20.17 12.25
CA SER A 99 -10.05 -21.21 11.67
C SER A 99 -9.21 -21.99 10.65
N GLN A 100 -8.36 -22.89 11.16
CA GLN A 100 -7.34 -23.60 10.38
C GLN A 100 -7.88 -24.12 9.03
N PRO A 101 -7.11 -23.96 7.93
CA PRO A 101 -5.74 -23.42 7.86
C PRO A 101 -5.69 -21.87 7.76
N PHE A 102 -6.77 -21.17 8.08
CA PHE A 102 -6.89 -19.73 7.89
C PHE A 102 -6.80 -18.94 9.20
N LEU A 103 -6.27 -17.73 9.05
CA LEU A 103 -6.30 -16.64 10.00
C LEU A 103 -7.23 -15.54 9.45
N GLY A 104 -7.95 -14.88 10.34
CA GLY A 104 -8.61 -13.62 10.06
C GLY A 104 -8.40 -12.64 11.21
N PHE A 105 -8.69 -11.37 10.97
CA PHE A 105 -8.65 -10.33 11.99
C PHE A 105 -9.84 -9.38 11.86
N ASP A 106 -10.15 -8.73 12.98
CA ASP A 106 -11.12 -7.65 13.14
C ASP A 106 -10.49 -6.65 14.12
N LEU A 107 -10.08 -5.48 13.63
CA LEU A 107 -9.28 -4.50 14.36
C LEU A 107 -10.14 -3.59 15.24
N ALA A 108 -9.53 -3.04 16.28
CA ALA A 108 -10.12 -1.90 16.99
C ALA A 108 -10.19 -0.65 16.09
N ASP A 109 -11.17 0.22 16.33
CA ASP A 109 -11.42 1.43 15.52
C ASP A 109 -10.22 2.37 15.41
N ASP A 110 -9.38 2.40 16.44
CA ASP A 110 -8.19 3.26 16.60
C ASP A 110 -6.88 2.54 16.24
N VAL A 111 -6.95 1.42 15.51
CA VAL A 111 -5.79 0.63 15.10
C VAL A 111 -5.69 0.53 13.58
N GLU A 112 -4.46 0.62 13.07
CA GLU A 112 -4.11 0.30 11.70
C GLU A 112 -3.18 -0.91 11.70
N ILE A 113 -3.55 -1.94 10.95
CA ILE A 113 -2.68 -3.09 10.72
C ILE A 113 -1.70 -2.76 9.59
N LEU A 114 -0.42 -3.07 9.81
CA LEU A 114 0.65 -2.78 8.86
C LEU A 114 1.05 -4.01 8.08
N ALA A 115 1.27 -5.12 8.79
CA ALA A 115 1.59 -6.40 8.17
C ALA A 115 1.23 -7.59 9.05
N VAL A 116 0.99 -8.72 8.40
CA VAL A 116 0.82 -10.01 9.05
C VAL A 116 1.74 -11.03 8.39
N ILE A 117 2.53 -11.75 9.19
CA ILE A 117 3.18 -12.98 8.75
C ILE A 117 2.38 -14.17 9.21
N VAL A 118 2.04 -15.05 8.27
CA VAL A 118 1.43 -16.35 8.57
C VAL A 118 2.40 -17.46 8.23
N LYS A 119 2.82 -18.22 9.24
CA LYS A 119 3.77 -19.31 9.09
C LYS A 119 3.10 -20.67 9.17
N GLY A 120 3.49 -21.56 8.26
CA GLY A 120 3.14 -22.98 8.25
C GLY A 120 4.13 -23.74 7.39
N GLY A 121 4.49 -24.97 7.80
CA GLY A 121 5.49 -25.77 7.09
C GLY A 121 6.88 -25.08 7.03
N PRO A 122 7.63 -25.19 5.92
CA PRO A 122 9.01 -24.69 5.83
C PRO A 122 9.12 -23.20 5.52
N SER A 123 8.04 -22.49 5.18
CA SER A 123 8.02 -21.13 4.64
C SER A 123 6.99 -20.25 5.35
N TYR A 124 6.87 -18.97 4.98
CA TYR A 124 5.84 -18.06 5.49
C TYR A 124 5.34 -17.11 4.41
N ASN A 125 4.13 -16.58 4.60
CA ASN A 125 3.55 -15.54 3.78
C ASN A 125 3.61 -14.22 4.54
N LEU A 126 3.94 -13.14 3.86
CA LEU A 126 3.81 -11.77 4.32
C LEU A 126 2.61 -11.12 3.62
N TYR A 127 1.69 -10.59 4.40
CA TYR A 127 0.59 -9.75 3.95
C TYR A 127 0.86 -8.31 4.38
N THR A 128 0.81 -7.36 3.45
CA THR A 128 1.06 -5.94 3.70
C THR A 128 -0.24 -5.15 3.61
N TYR A 129 -0.54 -4.39 4.67
CA TYR A 129 -1.79 -3.64 4.86
C TYR A 129 -1.58 -2.14 5.05
N GLN A 130 -0.31 -1.70 5.10
CA GLN A 130 0.04 -0.31 5.34
C GLN A 130 -0.71 0.64 4.41
N GLY A 131 -1.43 1.60 5.00
CA GLY A 131 -2.13 2.65 4.27
C GLY A 131 -3.40 2.21 3.55
N LEU A 132 -3.83 0.94 3.69
CA LEU A 132 -5.01 0.42 3.00
C LEU A 132 -6.31 0.71 3.74
N GLY A 133 -6.23 1.04 5.04
CA GLY A 133 -7.41 1.30 5.88
C GLY A 133 -8.32 0.08 6.07
N ILE A 134 -7.79 -1.12 5.85
CA ILE A 134 -8.52 -2.39 6.04
C ILE A 134 -8.60 -2.67 7.53
N THR A 135 -9.83 -2.73 8.05
CA THR A 135 -10.11 -2.97 9.47
C THR A 135 -10.42 -4.43 9.77
N ASP A 136 -10.77 -5.22 8.77
CA ASP A 136 -11.03 -6.65 8.91
C ASP A 136 -10.59 -7.39 7.64
N ASP A 137 -10.09 -8.60 7.81
CA ASP A 137 -9.75 -9.48 6.70
C ASP A 137 -9.80 -10.94 7.13
N THR A 138 -10.02 -11.83 6.16
CA THR A 138 -10.05 -13.28 6.39
C THR A 138 -9.40 -14.03 5.25
N GLY A 139 -9.01 -15.27 5.50
CA GLY A 139 -8.37 -16.11 4.48
C GLY A 139 -6.86 -15.94 4.42
N LEU A 140 -6.23 -15.28 5.41
CA LEU A 140 -4.79 -15.27 5.54
C LEU A 140 -4.31 -16.70 5.82
N HIS A 141 -3.28 -17.14 5.12
CA HIS A 141 -2.76 -18.50 5.22
C HIS A 141 -1.25 -18.53 4.99
N SER A 142 -0.62 -19.64 5.37
CA SER A 142 0.78 -19.91 5.01
C SER A 142 0.93 -20.29 3.53
N PRO A 143 2.15 -20.27 2.96
CA PRO A 143 2.39 -20.70 1.58
C PRO A 143 1.96 -22.14 1.34
N LEU A 144 1.73 -22.48 0.07
CA LEU A 144 1.43 -23.86 -0.32
C LEU A 144 2.67 -24.76 -0.08
N TYR A 145 2.41 -25.94 0.47
CA TYR A 145 3.41 -27.00 0.63
C TYR A 145 2.84 -28.33 0.14
N ASN A 146 3.48 -28.91 -0.88
CA ASN A 146 2.95 -30.02 -1.68
C ASN A 146 1.52 -29.77 -2.18
N ARG A 147 1.28 -28.56 -2.73
CA ARG A 147 0.01 -28.07 -3.29
C ARG A 147 -1.15 -28.04 -2.29
N LYS A 148 -0.85 -27.95 -0.99
CA LYS A 148 -1.84 -27.87 0.08
C LYS A 148 -1.46 -26.74 1.02
N LEU A 149 -2.47 -26.11 1.63
CA LEU A 149 -2.26 -25.19 2.73
C LEU A 149 -1.91 -26.01 3.99
N PRO A 150 -0.69 -25.86 4.55
CA PRO A 150 -0.38 -26.48 5.83
C PRO A 150 -1.16 -25.78 6.95
N ALA A 151 -1.23 -26.43 8.11
CA ALA A 151 -1.74 -25.77 9.32
C ALA A 151 -0.80 -24.62 9.70
N ILE A 152 -1.38 -23.52 10.17
CA ILE A 152 -0.65 -22.40 10.73
C ILE A 152 0.08 -22.90 11.98
N SER A 153 1.38 -22.66 12.09
CA SER A 153 2.19 -22.98 13.27
C SER A 153 2.40 -21.79 14.19
N HIS A 154 2.44 -20.56 13.65
CA HIS A 154 2.36 -19.31 14.39
C HIS A 154 2.12 -18.16 13.41
N TYR A 155 1.79 -16.98 13.95
CA TYR A 155 1.70 -15.75 13.17
C TYR A 155 2.31 -14.58 13.95
N ASN A 156 2.76 -13.58 13.21
CA ASN A 156 3.28 -12.32 13.73
C ASN A 156 2.47 -11.19 13.14
N VAL A 157 2.16 -10.18 13.94
CA VAL A 157 1.39 -9.02 13.52
C VAL A 157 2.19 -7.78 13.85
N CYS A 158 2.23 -6.84 12.92
CA CYS A 158 2.64 -5.47 13.19
C CYS A 158 1.46 -4.53 12.97
N TYR A 159 1.21 -3.67 13.95
CA TYR A 159 0.15 -2.67 13.93
C TYR A 159 0.66 -1.37 14.53
N GLN A 160 -0.11 -0.30 14.36
CA GLN A 160 0.13 0.98 15.01
C GLN A 160 -1.21 1.63 15.38
N PRO A 161 -1.22 2.65 16.25
CA PRO A 161 -2.38 3.51 16.39
C PRO A 161 -2.77 4.08 15.02
N LYS A 162 -4.04 3.97 14.67
CA LYS A 162 -4.58 4.57 13.47
C LYS A 162 -4.35 6.08 13.55
N PRO A 163 -3.74 6.70 12.54
CA PRO A 163 -3.65 8.15 12.49
C PRO A 163 -5.07 8.72 12.64
N PRO A 164 -5.29 9.75 13.46
CA PRO A 164 -6.61 10.36 13.59
C PRO A 164 -7.10 10.73 12.18
N THR A 165 -8.29 10.26 11.80
CA THR A 165 -8.88 10.62 10.51
C THR A 165 -9.03 12.13 10.49
N THR A 166 -8.22 12.80 9.68
CA THR A 166 -8.07 14.25 9.81
C THR A 166 -9.31 15.03 9.38
N GLY A 167 -10.27 14.39 8.69
CA GLY A 167 -11.56 15.03 8.42
C GLY A 167 -12.69 14.11 7.97
N THR A 168 -13.83 14.77 7.70
CA THR A 168 -15.14 14.16 7.47
C THR A 168 -15.77 14.65 6.16
N GLU A 169 -14.96 15.17 5.25
CA GLU A 169 -15.40 15.86 4.04
C GLU A 169 -14.84 15.17 2.80
N GLY A 170 -15.46 15.41 1.64
CA GLY A 170 -15.02 14.85 0.38
C GLY A 170 -15.81 15.39 -0.80
N CYS A 171 -15.11 15.84 -1.83
CA CYS A 171 -15.70 16.28 -3.09
C CYS A 171 -15.64 15.16 -4.14
N THR A 172 -16.75 14.96 -4.84
CA THR A 172 -16.89 13.89 -5.83
C THR A 172 -15.98 14.11 -7.05
N PRO A 173 -15.71 13.07 -7.86
CA PRO A 173 -15.01 13.25 -9.14
C PRO A 173 -15.67 14.28 -10.07
N GLY A 174 -16.99 14.40 -10.01
CA GLY A 174 -17.75 15.39 -10.80
C GLY A 174 -17.49 16.83 -10.36
N TYR A 175 -17.25 17.09 -9.07
CA TYR A 175 -16.84 18.40 -8.60
C TYR A 175 -15.47 18.77 -9.18
N TRP A 176 -14.45 17.93 -8.94
CA TRP A 176 -13.08 18.20 -9.35
C TRP A 176 -12.91 18.36 -10.86
N ARG A 177 -13.67 17.59 -11.63
CA ARG A 177 -13.74 17.69 -13.09
C ARG A 177 -14.15 19.08 -13.60
N ASN A 178 -15.02 19.76 -12.86
CA ASN A 178 -15.57 21.06 -13.23
C ASN A 178 -14.90 22.25 -12.52
N HIS A 179 -13.93 21.97 -11.65
CA HIS A 179 -13.24 22.96 -10.79
C HIS A 179 -11.72 22.75 -10.86
N ALA A 180 -11.19 22.71 -12.08
CA ALA A 180 -9.75 22.60 -12.32
C ALA A 180 -8.95 23.75 -11.71
N ASP A 181 -9.57 24.92 -11.54
CA ASP A 181 -9.03 26.08 -10.83
C ASP A 181 -8.71 25.79 -9.35
N ARG A 182 -9.33 24.74 -8.78
CA ARG A 182 -9.11 24.32 -7.40
C ARG A 182 -8.03 23.24 -7.25
N TRP A 183 -7.43 22.78 -8.35
CA TRP A 183 -6.37 21.77 -8.28
C TRP A 183 -5.09 22.42 -7.77
N ALA A 184 -4.38 21.75 -6.87
CA ALA A 184 -3.10 22.24 -6.39
C ALA A 184 -2.07 22.21 -7.55
N GLY A 185 -1.51 23.37 -7.91
CA GLY A 185 -0.44 23.45 -8.90
C GLY A 185 -0.80 22.89 -10.30
N ALA A 186 0.15 22.21 -10.94
CA ALA A 186 0.02 21.68 -12.30
C ALA A 186 -0.42 20.20 -12.36
N LEU A 187 -1.04 19.69 -11.28
CA LEU A 187 -1.37 18.26 -11.12
C LEU A 187 -2.12 17.66 -12.33
N SER A 188 -2.93 18.44 -13.05
CA SER A 188 -3.69 17.92 -14.19
C SER A 188 -2.85 17.33 -15.33
N THR A 189 -1.60 17.75 -15.47
CA THR A 189 -0.69 17.23 -16.51
C THR A 189 0.17 16.08 -16.03
N ASP A 190 0.20 15.80 -14.73
CA ASP A 190 1.04 14.75 -14.16
C ASP A 190 0.54 13.37 -14.60
N GLY A 191 1.49 12.47 -14.88
CA GLY A 191 1.18 11.10 -15.28
C GLY A 191 0.50 10.34 -14.14
N TYR A 192 -0.61 9.66 -14.44
CA TYR A 192 -1.38 8.89 -13.46
C TYR A 192 -0.52 7.79 -12.82
N ASN A 193 0.14 6.97 -13.64
CA ASN A 193 0.99 5.89 -13.13
C ASN A 193 2.15 6.39 -12.27
N ALA A 194 2.78 7.50 -12.67
CA ALA A 194 3.89 8.09 -11.93
C ALA A 194 3.43 8.69 -10.58
N THR A 195 2.24 9.29 -10.54
CA THR A 195 1.67 9.87 -9.32
C THR A 195 1.35 8.80 -8.28
N PHE A 196 0.83 7.66 -8.74
CA PHE A 196 0.41 6.56 -7.88
C PHE A 196 1.51 5.48 -7.69
N ASP A 197 2.68 5.67 -8.30
CA ASP A 197 3.77 4.69 -8.33
C ASP A 197 3.31 3.28 -8.74
N ILE A 198 2.57 3.18 -9.85
CA ILE A 198 2.01 1.90 -10.35
C ILE A 198 2.50 1.55 -11.75
N THR A 199 2.45 0.26 -12.08
CA THR A 199 2.76 -0.23 -13.43
C THR A 199 1.52 -0.86 -14.07
N SER A 200 0.60 -0.02 -14.59
CA SER A 200 -0.54 -0.50 -15.39
C SER A 200 -0.45 -0.04 -16.85
N THR A 201 -0.57 -0.98 -17.78
CA THR A 201 -0.66 -0.67 -19.21
C THR A 201 -2.00 -0.02 -19.58
N ALA A 202 -3.07 -0.28 -18.83
CA ALA A 202 -4.38 0.31 -19.07
C ALA A 202 -4.40 1.82 -18.81
N THR A 203 -3.64 2.27 -17.81
CA THR A 203 -3.57 3.69 -17.41
C THR A 203 -2.25 4.39 -17.77
N ALA A 204 -1.30 3.70 -18.42
CA ALA A 204 0.04 4.20 -18.70
C ALA A 204 0.09 5.55 -19.44
N ALA A 205 -0.89 5.83 -20.31
CA ALA A 205 -0.95 7.06 -21.09
C ALA A 205 -1.81 8.16 -20.46
N LEU A 206 -2.42 7.92 -19.30
CA LEU A 206 -3.30 8.90 -18.65
C LEU A 206 -2.49 9.93 -17.87
N SER A 207 -2.85 11.20 -18.02
CA SER A 207 -2.59 12.20 -16.99
C SER A 207 -3.67 12.15 -15.91
N LEU A 208 -3.48 12.78 -14.75
CA LEU A 208 -4.53 12.97 -13.75
C LEU A 208 -5.75 13.70 -14.34
N GLY A 209 -5.49 14.71 -15.19
CA GLY A 209 -6.52 15.43 -15.93
C GLY A 209 -7.32 14.52 -16.87
N ALA A 210 -6.71 13.51 -17.49
CA ALA A 210 -7.47 12.52 -18.29
C ALA A 210 -8.18 11.49 -17.39
N ALA A 211 -7.52 11.05 -16.31
CA ALA A 211 -8.03 10.05 -15.38
C ALA A 211 -9.33 10.50 -14.68
N ILE A 212 -9.46 11.77 -14.28
CA ILE A 212 -10.70 12.29 -13.69
C ILE A 212 -11.89 12.23 -14.67
N TRP A 213 -11.63 12.22 -15.98
CA TRP A 213 -12.63 12.09 -17.05
C TRP A 213 -12.93 10.65 -17.46
N ALA A 214 -12.12 9.68 -17.01
CA ALA A 214 -12.24 8.28 -17.40
C ALA A 214 -13.65 7.73 -17.15
N GLN A 215 -14.11 6.87 -18.08
CA GLN A 215 -15.46 6.30 -18.09
C GLN A 215 -15.38 4.77 -18.18
N GLY A 216 -16.36 4.09 -17.56
CA GLY A 216 -16.45 2.62 -17.55
C GLY A 216 -15.23 1.94 -16.93
N GLY A 217 -15.21 0.60 -16.96
CA GLY A 217 -14.08 -0.26 -16.57
C GLY A 217 -13.66 -0.20 -15.09
N ASP A 218 -13.10 -1.28 -14.55
CA ASP A 218 -12.71 -1.32 -13.13
C ASP A 218 -11.51 -0.40 -12.85
N GLU A 219 -10.41 -0.53 -13.61
CA GLU A 219 -9.24 0.35 -13.45
C GLU A 219 -9.52 1.80 -13.79
N MET A 220 -10.33 2.05 -14.82
CA MET A 220 -10.71 3.40 -15.24
C MET A 220 -11.66 4.06 -14.22
N ALA A 221 -12.51 3.27 -13.56
CA ALA A 221 -13.28 3.74 -12.41
C ALA A 221 -12.37 4.03 -11.21
N LEU A 222 -11.42 3.15 -10.89
CA LEU A 222 -10.42 3.41 -9.85
C LEU A 222 -9.66 4.69 -10.16
N ALA A 223 -9.16 4.88 -11.39
CA ALA A 223 -8.41 6.07 -11.80
C ALA A 223 -9.17 7.39 -11.58
N ARG A 224 -10.48 7.39 -11.88
CA ARG A 224 -11.35 8.53 -11.63
C ARG A 224 -11.52 8.84 -10.14
N HIS A 225 -11.78 7.82 -9.32
CA HIS A 225 -12.00 8.02 -7.88
C HIS A 225 -10.69 8.27 -7.12
N ALA A 226 -9.57 7.67 -7.55
CA ALA A 226 -8.22 7.91 -7.06
C ALA A 226 -7.79 9.36 -7.31
N THR A 227 -7.99 9.87 -8.52
CA THR A 227 -7.68 11.28 -8.82
C THR A 227 -8.49 12.23 -7.93
N ALA A 228 -9.78 11.96 -7.72
CA ALA A 228 -10.61 12.76 -6.80
C ALA A 228 -10.13 12.65 -5.33
N GLY A 229 -9.79 11.45 -4.88
CA GLY A 229 -9.28 11.22 -3.52
C GLY A 229 -7.96 11.93 -3.27
N LEU A 230 -7.06 11.93 -4.27
CA LEU A 230 -5.80 12.65 -4.22
C LEU A 230 -6.04 14.16 -4.08
N LEU A 231 -6.92 14.73 -4.90
CA LEU A 231 -7.27 16.15 -4.85
C LEU A 231 -7.94 16.54 -3.53
N ASN A 232 -8.84 15.71 -3.01
CA ASN A 232 -9.42 15.92 -1.69
C ASN A 232 -8.36 15.87 -0.58
N SER A 233 -7.38 14.96 -0.66
CA SER A 233 -6.30 14.85 0.33
C SER A 233 -5.39 16.10 0.37
N PHE A 234 -5.30 16.83 -0.74
CA PHE A 234 -4.61 18.13 -0.79
C PHE A 234 -5.47 19.28 -0.24
N GLY A 235 -6.77 19.06 0.01
CA GLY A 235 -7.73 20.08 0.44
C GLY A 235 -8.18 21.04 -0.66
N GLY A 236 -7.61 20.94 -1.87
CA GLY A 236 -7.77 21.92 -2.95
C GLY A 236 -7.06 23.24 -2.68
N VAL A 237 -6.92 24.07 -3.71
CA VAL A 237 -6.46 25.45 -3.54
C VAL A 237 -7.63 26.30 -3.04
N ALA A 238 -7.47 26.88 -1.86
CA ALA A 238 -8.43 27.86 -1.34
C ALA A 238 -8.57 29.01 -2.35
N ASN A 239 -9.78 29.26 -2.85
CA ASN A 239 -10.03 30.47 -3.63
C ASN A 239 -10.12 31.66 -2.68
N THR A 240 -9.57 32.80 -3.10
CA THR A 240 -9.70 34.12 -2.46
C THR A 240 -11.11 34.52 -2.03
N ALA A 241 -12.16 33.95 -2.64
CA ALA A 241 -13.55 34.25 -2.31
C ALA A 241 -14.07 33.54 -1.05
N ASP A 242 -13.62 32.31 -0.78
CA ASP A 242 -14.29 31.43 0.19
C ASP A 242 -13.33 30.96 1.30
N GLY A 243 -12.01 30.83 1.02
CA GLY A 243 -11.01 30.41 2.00
C GLY A 243 -11.09 28.93 2.44
N ASP A 244 -12.17 28.23 2.11
CA ASP A 244 -12.42 26.85 2.51
C ASP A 244 -11.53 25.82 1.79
N THR A 245 -11.23 24.74 2.50
CA THR A 245 -10.48 23.57 2.03
C THR A 245 -11.23 22.29 2.39
N VAL A 246 -10.94 21.19 1.69
CA VAL A 246 -11.49 19.87 2.02
C VAL A 246 -10.69 19.22 3.15
N THR A 247 -11.37 18.83 4.22
CA THR A 247 -10.79 18.03 5.31
C THR A 247 -11.08 16.55 5.04
N TYR A 248 -10.21 15.91 4.25
CA TYR A 248 -10.43 14.54 3.76
C TYR A 248 -10.00 13.49 4.81
N PRO A 249 -10.70 12.35 4.94
CA PRO A 249 -10.32 11.29 5.89
C PRO A 249 -8.99 10.59 5.57
N TYR A 250 -8.53 10.62 4.30
CA TYR A 250 -7.29 10.00 3.88
C TYR A 250 -6.21 11.03 3.55
N THR A 251 -4.98 10.73 3.94
CA THR A 251 -3.80 11.47 3.49
C THR A 251 -3.43 11.11 2.04
N THR A 252 -2.62 11.95 1.38
CA THR A 252 -2.09 11.68 0.04
C THR A 252 -1.35 10.34 -0.02
N ALA A 253 -0.54 10.01 0.99
CA ALA A 253 0.19 8.76 1.06
C ALA A 253 -0.74 7.54 1.14
N GLN A 254 -1.81 7.61 1.93
CA GLN A 254 -2.81 6.54 2.02
C GLN A 254 -3.57 6.34 0.71
N VAL A 255 -3.97 7.43 0.04
CA VAL A 255 -4.61 7.33 -1.29
C VAL A 255 -3.65 6.67 -2.28
N THR A 256 -2.36 7.05 -2.28
CA THR A 256 -1.36 6.44 -3.16
C THR A 256 -1.13 4.97 -2.88
N ALA A 257 -0.94 4.60 -1.61
CA ALA A 257 -0.73 3.21 -1.20
C ALA A 257 -1.92 2.31 -1.57
N LEU A 258 -3.15 2.80 -1.38
CA LEU A 258 -4.37 2.07 -1.70
C LEU A 258 -4.54 1.82 -3.21
N VAL A 259 -4.13 2.76 -4.05
CA VAL A 259 -4.12 2.55 -5.52
C VAL A 259 -3.03 1.57 -5.92
N LYS A 260 -1.83 1.75 -5.36
CA LYS A 260 -0.67 0.91 -5.67
C LYS A 260 -0.90 -0.55 -5.33
N SER A 261 -1.34 -0.82 -4.10
CA SER A 261 -1.58 -2.18 -3.64
C SER A 261 -2.65 -2.90 -4.45
N ALA A 262 -3.63 -2.18 -5.02
CA ALA A 262 -4.72 -2.76 -5.82
C ALA A 262 -4.34 -3.02 -7.28
N VAL A 263 -3.38 -2.26 -7.83
CA VAL A 263 -2.97 -2.39 -9.24
C VAL A 263 -1.78 -3.34 -9.39
N ASP A 264 -0.77 -3.20 -8.52
CA ASP A 264 0.48 -3.96 -8.56
C ASP A 264 0.34 -5.34 -7.87
N THR A 265 -0.86 -5.71 -7.41
CA THR A 265 -1.14 -6.95 -6.68
C THR A 265 -0.76 -8.23 -7.46
N VAL A 266 -0.56 -8.15 -8.78
CA VAL A 266 -0.50 -9.36 -9.62
C VAL A 266 0.39 -9.22 -10.87
N ASP A 267 1.71 -9.23 -10.67
CA ASP A 267 2.68 -9.40 -11.77
C ASP A 267 3.11 -10.88 -11.96
N ASP A 268 2.67 -11.79 -11.07
CA ASP A 268 3.05 -13.20 -11.10
C ASP A 268 2.00 -14.07 -11.84
N LEU A 269 2.32 -14.31 -13.11
CA LEU A 269 1.62 -15.11 -14.12
C LEU A 269 1.20 -16.51 -13.65
N GLU A 270 -0.09 -16.72 -13.34
CA GLU A 270 -0.90 -17.86 -13.89
C GLU A 270 -2.39 -17.86 -13.50
N THR A 271 -2.88 -17.02 -12.58
CA THR A 271 -4.33 -16.96 -12.25
C THR A 271 -4.75 -15.56 -11.79
N VAL A 272 -4.75 -14.59 -12.72
CA VAL A 272 -4.51 -13.17 -12.40
C VAL A 272 -5.74 -12.26 -12.55
N GLY A 273 -6.78 -12.70 -13.27
CA GLY A 273 -7.87 -11.79 -13.70
C GLY A 273 -8.83 -11.37 -12.59
N ASP A 274 -9.43 -12.33 -11.92
CA ASP A 274 -10.56 -12.09 -11.01
C ASP A 274 -10.10 -11.44 -9.68
N GLU A 275 -8.93 -11.82 -9.20
CA GLU A 275 -8.34 -11.33 -7.95
C GLU A 275 -7.91 -9.86 -8.07
N ARG A 276 -7.23 -9.52 -9.16
CA ARG A 276 -6.87 -8.13 -9.47
C ARG A 276 -8.11 -7.25 -9.59
N ALA A 277 -9.14 -7.74 -10.29
CA ALA A 277 -10.40 -7.03 -10.45
C ALA A 277 -11.09 -6.77 -9.10
N ALA A 278 -11.04 -7.74 -8.18
CA ALA A 278 -11.58 -7.59 -6.83
C ALA A 278 -10.83 -6.51 -6.03
N ALA A 279 -9.49 -6.53 -6.02
CA ALA A 279 -8.68 -5.52 -5.34
C ALA A 279 -8.92 -4.11 -5.88
N ILE A 280 -8.95 -3.95 -7.22
CA ILE A 280 -9.28 -2.68 -7.89
C ILE A 280 -10.68 -2.20 -7.48
N THR A 281 -11.65 -3.11 -7.46
CA THR A 281 -13.04 -2.78 -7.10
C THR A 281 -13.15 -2.35 -5.64
N ALA A 282 -12.46 -3.04 -4.72
CA ALA A 282 -12.41 -2.68 -3.31
C ALA A 282 -11.80 -1.29 -3.11
N ALA A 283 -10.61 -1.05 -3.66
CA ALA A 283 -9.95 0.26 -3.61
C ALA A 283 -10.83 1.38 -4.17
N LYS A 284 -11.48 1.14 -5.32
CA LYS A 284 -12.40 2.10 -5.93
C LYS A 284 -13.56 2.43 -5.00
N ASN A 285 -14.16 1.43 -4.37
CA ASN A 285 -15.31 1.63 -3.48
C ASN A 285 -14.92 2.39 -2.20
N THR A 286 -13.76 2.09 -1.62
CA THR A 286 -13.21 2.83 -0.47
C THR A 286 -13.05 4.31 -0.78
N LEU A 287 -12.43 4.63 -1.91
CA LEU A 287 -12.25 6.02 -2.34
C LEU A 287 -13.56 6.67 -2.74
N ALA A 288 -14.48 5.95 -3.39
CA ALA A 288 -15.80 6.49 -3.73
C ALA A 288 -16.58 6.91 -2.48
N ALA A 289 -16.63 6.06 -1.45
CA ALA A 289 -17.31 6.36 -0.20
C ALA A 289 -16.76 7.63 0.48
N ALA A 290 -15.44 7.79 0.55
CA ALA A 290 -14.83 8.99 1.14
C ALA A 290 -15.03 10.25 0.28
N ASN A 291 -14.96 10.14 -1.05
CA ASN A 291 -15.22 11.26 -1.97
C ASN A 291 -16.68 11.76 -1.92
N GLU A 292 -17.58 11.02 -1.28
CA GLU A 292 -19.02 11.30 -1.17
C GLU A 292 -19.46 11.77 0.22
N LEU A 293 -18.52 12.02 1.15
CA LEU A 293 -18.82 12.47 2.52
C LEU A 293 -19.44 13.87 2.63
N GLY A 294 -19.36 14.66 1.56
CA GLY A 294 -19.91 16.01 1.50
C GLY A 294 -18.83 17.03 1.15
N CYS A 295 -19.08 17.81 0.11
CA CYS A 295 -18.10 18.76 -0.41
C CYS A 295 -18.29 20.14 0.25
N PRO A 296 -17.37 20.62 1.10
CA PRO A 296 -17.47 21.94 1.71
C PRO A 296 -17.36 23.05 0.66
N LEU A 297 -16.73 22.76 -0.47
CA LEU A 297 -16.60 23.65 -1.61
C LEU A 297 -17.85 23.66 -2.53
N GLY A 298 -18.95 23.03 -2.10
CA GLY A 298 -20.19 22.97 -2.86
C GLY A 298 -20.79 24.36 -3.10
N GLY A 299 -21.29 24.59 -4.32
CA GLY A 299 -21.93 25.87 -4.69
C GLY A 299 -20.98 26.92 -5.28
N THR A 300 -19.68 26.63 -5.35
CA THR A 300 -18.72 27.47 -6.07
C THR A 300 -19.00 27.43 -7.58
N LYS A 301 -18.73 28.53 -8.29
CA LYS A 301 -18.91 28.57 -9.74
C LYS A 301 -17.86 27.69 -10.41
N ALA A 302 -18.32 26.73 -11.22
CA ALA A 302 -17.46 25.95 -12.10
C ALA A 302 -16.71 26.86 -13.07
N LEU A 303 -15.38 26.82 -13.03
CA LEU A 303 -14.53 27.40 -14.06
C LEU A 303 -14.18 26.28 -15.05
N LYS A 304 -14.73 26.37 -16.26
CA LYS A 304 -14.37 25.44 -17.32
C LYS A 304 -12.93 25.67 -17.74
N VAL A 305 -12.05 24.76 -17.36
CA VAL A 305 -10.70 24.67 -17.89
C VAL A 305 -10.66 23.48 -18.84
N THR A 306 -10.22 23.72 -20.06
CA THR A 306 -9.90 22.66 -21.04
C THR A 306 -8.48 22.19 -20.79
N PHE A 307 -8.33 20.90 -20.52
CA PHE A 307 -7.04 20.21 -20.45
C PHE A 307 -6.60 19.72 -21.82
#